data_AF-A0A099F2H5-F1
#
_entry.id   AF-A0A099F2H5-F1
#
_cell.length_a   1.000
_cell.length_b   1.000
_cell.length_c   1.000
_cell.angle_alpha   90.00
_cell.angle_beta   90.00
_cell.angle_gamma   90.00
#
_symmetry.space_group_name_H-M   'P 1'
#
loop_
_entity.id
_entity.type
_entity.pdbx_description
1 polymer ?
#
loop_
_entity_poly.entity_id
_entity_poly.type
_entity_poly.pdbx_seq_one_letter_code
_entity_poly.pdbx_strand_id
1 'polypeptide(L)'
;MLTVAALYHFTRFPDPAAIKGPLARIACAHGVRGTLLLAPEGINGTIAGSRAGIDAVLAHIRALPGCAALEWKESTAETMPFGRMKVRLKREIVTMGQPDVDPTAATGRYVEPGDWNALISAPDVAVIDTRNDYEVQIGTFAGAVDPGTASFRDFPAWWRENAHRFHNKRIAMFCTGGIRCEKSTNFLLGEGVPEVFHLKGGILKYLEEVPEQDSLWQGECFVFDKRVSLGHGLRPGDHVLCHACRRPLAPGDRDRPEYEEGVSCHRCAGEYSDADRARFRERQRQVRRGECFGEG
;
A
#
# COMPACT_ATOMS: atom_id res chain seq x y z
N MET A 1 22.18 0.97 -7.83
CA MET A 1 20.73 1.20 -7.62
C MET A 1 20.14 -0.02 -6.95
N LEU A 2 19.24 0.15 -5.98
CA LEU A 2 18.56 -0.95 -5.29
C LEU A 2 17.25 -1.29 -6.00
N THR A 3 16.89 -2.57 -5.98
CA THR A 3 15.59 -3.07 -6.44
C THR A 3 14.64 -3.09 -5.26
N VAL A 4 13.42 -2.59 -5.46
CA VAL A 4 12.31 -2.65 -4.50
C VAL A 4 11.18 -3.46 -5.10
N ALA A 5 10.85 -4.59 -4.48
CA ALA A 5 9.77 -5.48 -4.90
C ALA A 5 8.56 -5.33 -3.96
N ALA A 6 7.42 -4.92 -4.51
CA ALA A 6 6.11 -4.94 -3.84
C ALA A 6 5.35 -6.18 -4.31
N LEU A 7 4.90 -7.02 -3.38
CA LEU A 7 4.34 -8.33 -3.68
C LEU A 7 3.16 -8.66 -2.77
N TYR A 8 2.24 -9.45 -3.28
CA TYR A 8 1.27 -10.16 -2.47
C TYR A 8 0.88 -11.46 -3.18
N HIS A 9 0.45 -12.44 -2.41
CA HIS A 9 -0.10 -13.67 -2.94
C HIS A 9 -1.06 -14.28 -1.95
N PHE A 10 -2.29 -14.52 -2.40
CA PHE A 10 -3.29 -15.24 -1.61
C PHE A 10 -3.10 -16.74 -1.82
N THR A 11 -2.88 -17.45 -0.72
CA THR A 11 -2.75 -18.91 -0.69
C THR A 11 -2.98 -19.37 0.74
N ARG A 12 -3.47 -20.61 0.91
CA ARG A 12 -3.70 -21.17 2.24
C ARG A 12 -2.37 -21.63 2.82
N PHE A 13 -1.91 -20.98 3.88
CA PHE A 13 -0.79 -21.42 4.70
C PHE A 13 -1.31 -22.09 5.98
N PRO A 14 -1.18 -23.42 6.12
CA PRO A 14 -1.62 -24.12 7.33
C PRO A 14 -0.86 -23.67 8.58
N ASP A 15 0.44 -23.40 8.44
CA ASP A 15 1.30 -22.90 9.51
C ASP A 15 2.20 -21.75 9.00
N PRO A 16 1.71 -20.49 9.02
CA PRO A 16 2.51 -19.33 8.66
C PRO A 16 3.71 -19.10 9.60
N ALA A 17 3.66 -19.63 10.83
CA ALA A 17 4.76 -19.46 11.80
C ALA A 17 6.00 -20.25 11.39
N ALA A 18 5.82 -21.44 10.82
CA ALA A 18 6.92 -22.24 10.25
C ALA A 18 7.64 -21.54 9.08
N ILE A 19 6.94 -20.69 8.31
CA ILE A 19 7.50 -19.97 7.15
C ILE A 19 8.39 -18.79 7.60
N LYS A 20 8.03 -18.12 8.71
CA LYS A 20 8.64 -16.86 9.16
C LYS A 20 10.16 -16.95 9.33
N GLY A 21 10.65 -17.99 10.01
CA GLY A 21 12.07 -18.15 10.33
C GLY A 21 12.95 -18.36 9.09
N PRO A 22 12.66 -19.37 8.25
CA PRO A 22 13.34 -19.58 6.96
C PRO A 22 13.33 -18.33 6.06
N LEU A 23 12.17 -17.67 5.91
CA LEU A 23 12.03 -16.47 5.08
C LEU A 23 12.86 -15.29 5.59
N ALA A 24 12.90 -15.08 6.91
CA ALA A 24 13.75 -14.04 7.50
C ALA A 24 15.24 -14.35 7.30
N ARG A 25 15.65 -15.62 7.45
CA ARG A 25 17.05 -16.03 7.26
C ARG A 25 17.53 -15.80 5.84
N ILE A 26 16.75 -16.19 4.82
CA ILE A 26 17.14 -15.96 3.42
C ILE A 26 17.23 -14.46 3.12
N ALA A 27 16.27 -13.65 3.57
CA ALA A 27 16.30 -12.21 3.35
C ALA A 27 17.54 -11.56 4.03
N CYS A 28 17.82 -11.91 5.29
CA CYS A 28 18.98 -11.37 6.01
C CYS A 28 20.31 -11.83 5.42
N ALA A 29 20.44 -13.10 5.02
CA ALA A 29 21.65 -13.63 4.40
C ALA A 29 22.01 -12.90 3.10
N HIS A 30 20.99 -12.41 2.38
CA HIS A 30 21.16 -11.64 1.15
C HIS A 30 21.09 -10.11 1.36
N GLY A 31 21.10 -9.63 2.61
CA GLY A 31 21.07 -8.21 2.93
C GLY A 31 19.77 -7.48 2.55
N VAL A 32 18.70 -8.22 2.27
CA VAL A 32 17.38 -7.67 1.92
C VAL A 32 16.71 -7.10 3.17
N ARG A 33 16.10 -5.91 3.05
CA ARG A 33 15.34 -5.24 4.11
C ARG A 33 13.94 -4.93 3.62
N GLY A 34 12.99 -4.78 4.52
CA GLY A 34 11.58 -4.68 4.14
C GLY A 34 10.64 -5.16 5.21
N THR A 35 9.37 -5.24 4.84
CA THR A 35 8.35 -5.88 5.67
C THR A 35 7.61 -6.91 4.84
N LEU A 36 7.58 -8.15 5.31
CA LEU A 36 6.72 -9.22 4.82
C LEU A 36 5.72 -9.60 5.92
N LEU A 37 4.45 -9.66 5.56
CA LEU A 37 3.35 -10.09 6.38
C LEU A 37 2.96 -11.50 5.95
N LEU A 38 2.83 -12.39 6.92
CA LEU A 38 2.36 -13.76 6.74
C LEU A 38 1.07 -13.93 7.54
N ALA A 39 0.07 -14.51 6.93
CA ALA A 39 -1.18 -14.89 7.56
C ALA A 39 -1.66 -16.24 6.98
N PRO A 40 -2.67 -16.90 7.60
CA PRO A 40 -3.23 -18.12 7.02
C PRO A 40 -3.74 -17.95 5.58
N GLU A 41 -4.09 -16.72 5.19
CA GLU A 41 -4.55 -16.35 3.85
C GLU A 41 -3.43 -16.01 2.85
N GLY A 42 -2.15 -15.98 3.25
CA GLY A 42 -1.04 -15.82 2.31
C GLY A 42 0.09 -14.90 2.78
N ILE A 43 0.71 -14.19 1.82
CA ILE A 43 1.85 -13.29 2.02
C ILE A 43 1.61 -11.92 1.37
N ASN A 44 2.08 -10.84 1.99
CA ASN A 44 2.08 -9.48 1.43
C ASN A 44 3.32 -8.74 1.91
N GLY A 45 3.89 -7.86 1.10
CA GLY A 45 4.84 -6.89 1.59
C GLY A 45 5.67 -6.20 0.54
N THR A 46 6.63 -5.42 1.04
CA THR A 46 7.59 -4.70 0.22
C THR A 46 8.99 -4.95 0.77
N ILE A 47 9.91 -5.35 -0.11
CA ILE A 47 11.31 -5.65 0.21
C ILE A 47 12.23 -4.91 -0.75
N ALA A 48 13.43 -4.57 -0.28
CA ALA A 48 14.45 -3.89 -1.06
C ALA A 48 15.84 -4.49 -0.82
N GLY A 49 16.64 -4.54 -1.87
CA GLY A 49 17.98 -5.15 -1.85
C GLY A 49 18.69 -5.03 -3.19
N SER A 50 19.80 -5.73 -3.33
CA SER A 50 20.40 -5.97 -4.64
C SER A 50 19.49 -6.88 -5.47
N ARG A 51 19.59 -6.82 -6.81
CA ARG A 51 18.89 -7.74 -7.73
C ARG A 51 19.01 -9.20 -7.28
N ALA A 52 20.24 -9.68 -7.09
CA ALA A 52 20.49 -11.04 -6.64
C ALA A 52 19.85 -11.37 -5.28
N GLY A 53 19.80 -10.41 -4.36
CA GLY A 53 19.14 -10.64 -3.07
C GLY A 53 17.62 -10.71 -3.19
N ILE A 54 17.02 -9.85 -4.01
CA ILE A 54 15.59 -9.88 -4.29
C ILE A 54 15.21 -11.19 -5.01
N ASP A 55 16.00 -11.61 -6.01
CA ASP A 55 15.84 -12.91 -6.68
C ASP A 55 15.83 -14.08 -5.70
N ALA A 56 16.79 -14.12 -4.77
CA ALA A 56 16.90 -15.19 -3.79
C ALA A 56 15.65 -15.26 -2.88
N VAL A 57 15.15 -14.12 -2.42
CA VAL A 57 13.94 -14.07 -1.58
C VAL A 57 12.70 -14.46 -2.38
N LEU A 58 12.54 -13.95 -3.60
CA LEU A 58 11.40 -14.29 -4.46
C LEU A 58 11.41 -15.76 -4.86
N ALA A 59 12.57 -16.33 -5.19
CA ALA A 59 12.71 -17.76 -5.45
C ALA A 59 12.30 -18.60 -4.24
N HIS A 60 12.71 -18.18 -3.03
CA HIS A 60 12.28 -18.85 -1.79
C HIS A 60 10.77 -18.77 -1.58
N ILE A 61 10.14 -17.61 -1.82
CA ILE A 61 8.69 -17.47 -1.70
C ILE A 61 7.98 -18.34 -2.73
N ARG A 62 8.42 -18.35 -4.00
CA ARG A 62 7.83 -19.17 -5.07
C ARG A 62 7.92 -20.68 -4.81
N ALA A 63 8.92 -21.11 -4.04
CA ALA A 63 9.07 -22.50 -3.62
C ALA A 63 8.09 -22.91 -2.49
N LEU A 64 7.42 -21.95 -1.83
CA LEU A 64 6.40 -22.26 -0.84
C LEU A 64 5.16 -22.88 -1.50
N PRO A 65 4.45 -23.80 -0.83
CA PRO A 65 3.22 -24.39 -1.35
C PRO A 65 2.20 -23.32 -1.78
N GLY A 66 1.70 -23.45 -3.00
CA GLY A 66 0.72 -22.53 -3.58
C GLY A 66 1.26 -21.17 -4.03
N CYS A 67 2.57 -20.89 -3.93
CA CYS A 67 3.17 -19.60 -4.29
C CYS A 67 3.88 -19.56 -5.65
N ALA A 68 3.82 -20.64 -6.45
CA ALA A 68 4.57 -20.74 -7.71
C ALA A 68 4.23 -19.62 -8.72
N ALA A 69 2.97 -19.15 -8.67
CA ALA A 69 2.40 -18.10 -9.51
C ALA A 69 2.48 -16.69 -8.88
N LEU A 70 3.29 -16.49 -7.84
CA LEU A 70 3.53 -15.17 -7.25
C LEU A 70 3.90 -14.15 -8.34
N GLU A 71 3.15 -13.07 -8.40
CA GLU A 71 3.48 -11.87 -9.17
C GLU A 71 3.96 -10.76 -8.21
N TRP A 72 4.86 -9.92 -8.68
CA TRP A 72 5.35 -8.76 -7.94
C TRP A 72 5.62 -7.60 -8.90
N LYS A 73 5.71 -6.40 -8.32
CA LYS A 73 6.05 -5.17 -9.05
C LYS A 73 7.39 -4.67 -8.58
N GLU A 74 8.22 -4.22 -9.51
CA GLU A 74 9.54 -3.69 -9.20
C GLU A 74 9.60 -2.20 -9.44
N SER A 75 10.32 -1.54 -8.55
CA SER A 75 10.69 -0.13 -8.67
C SER A 75 12.10 0.01 -8.12
N THR A 76 12.66 1.21 -8.22
CA THR A 76 14.06 1.42 -7.85
C THR A 76 14.21 2.44 -6.73
N ALA A 77 15.32 2.33 -6.01
CA ALA A 77 15.68 3.27 -4.96
C ALA A 77 17.19 3.53 -4.99
N GLU A 78 17.58 4.78 -4.77
CA GLU A 78 19.00 5.15 -4.65
C GLU A 78 19.56 4.73 -3.28
N THR A 79 18.76 4.87 -2.23
CA THR A 79 19.11 4.51 -0.86
C THR A 79 18.15 3.47 -0.31
N MET A 80 18.60 2.72 0.71
CA MET A 80 17.82 1.63 1.29
C MET A 80 16.54 2.17 1.96
N PRO A 81 15.34 1.87 1.42
CA PRO A 81 14.11 2.50 1.87
C PRO A 81 13.56 1.89 3.16
N PHE A 82 14.21 0.85 3.69
CA PHE A 82 13.83 0.16 4.93
C PHE A 82 14.98 0.12 5.94
N GLY A 83 14.66 0.34 7.22
CA GLY A 83 15.66 0.27 8.28
C GLY A 83 16.21 -1.14 8.53
N ARG A 84 15.33 -2.15 8.50
CA ARG A 84 15.64 -3.57 8.77
C ARG A 84 14.67 -4.49 8.04
N MET A 85 14.98 -5.78 8.00
CA MET A 85 14.01 -6.80 7.59
C MET A 85 13.02 -7.09 8.72
N LYS A 86 11.73 -7.17 8.39
CA LYS A 86 10.65 -7.57 9.30
C LYS A 86 9.83 -8.65 8.62
N VAL A 87 9.69 -9.81 9.26
CA VAL A 87 8.68 -10.81 8.88
C VAL A 87 7.70 -10.91 10.04
N ARG A 88 6.43 -10.56 9.80
CA ARG A 88 5.41 -10.43 10.85
C ARG A 88 4.26 -11.39 10.59
N LEU A 89 3.83 -12.08 11.65
CA LEU A 89 2.59 -12.85 11.62
C LEU A 89 1.41 -11.91 11.85
N LYS A 90 0.36 -12.10 11.06
CA LYS A 90 -0.90 -11.35 11.13
C LYS A 90 -2.08 -12.31 10.99
N ARG A 91 -3.26 -11.82 11.37
CA ARG A 91 -4.53 -12.51 11.10
C ARG A 91 -4.90 -12.42 9.62
N GLU A 92 -4.65 -11.25 9.03
CA GLU A 92 -4.87 -10.94 7.62
C GLU A 92 -3.60 -10.27 7.06
N ILE A 93 -3.23 -10.57 5.82
CA ILE A 93 -2.14 -9.89 5.10
C ILE A 93 -2.57 -8.49 4.61
N VAL A 94 -3.88 -8.24 4.58
CA VAL A 94 -4.50 -6.91 4.48
C VAL A 94 -5.79 -6.92 5.30
N THR A 95 -5.84 -6.11 6.36
CA THR A 95 -6.92 -6.18 7.35
C THR A 95 -8.16 -5.43 6.86
N MET A 96 -9.19 -6.17 6.45
CA MET A 96 -10.53 -5.62 6.22
C MET A 96 -11.48 -5.91 7.38
N GLY A 97 -11.20 -6.94 8.19
CA GLY A 97 -12.04 -7.30 9.33
C GLY A 97 -13.38 -7.95 8.95
N GLN A 98 -13.46 -8.54 7.74
CA GLN A 98 -14.60 -9.34 7.29
C GLN A 98 -14.16 -10.81 7.21
N PRO A 99 -14.58 -11.68 8.15
CA PRO A 99 -14.11 -13.07 8.22
C PRO A 99 -14.62 -13.95 7.07
N ASP A 100 -15.77 -13.59 6.47
CA ASP A 100 -16.42 -14.34 5.40
C ASP A 100 -15.85 -14.04 4.01
N VAL A 101 -14.93 -13.07 3.91
CA VAL A 101 -14.26 -12.71 2.66
C VAL A 101 -13.11 -13.68 2.44
N ASP A 102 -13.35 -14.65 1.57
CA ASP A 102 -12.33 -15.58 1.10
C ASP A 102 -11.61 -14.98 -0.12
N PRO A 103 -10.35 -14.54 0.02
CA PRO A 103 -9.60 -13.96 -1.08
C PRO A 103 -9.17 -15.00 -2.14
N THR A 104 -9.41 -16.29 -1.90
CA THR A 104 -9.28 -17.35 -2.91
C THR A 104 -10.60 -17.65 -3.63
N ALA A 105 -11.71 -17.06 -3.18
CA ALA A 105 -13.00 -17.13 -3.87
C ALA A 105 -13.09 -16.10 -5.00
N ALA A 106 -14.24 -16.05 -5.69
CA ALA A 106 -14.45 -15.14 -6.82
C ALA A 106 -14.23 -13.68 -6.41
N THR A 107 -13.28 -13.01 -7.05
CA THR A 107 -13.08 -11.56 -6.94
C THR A 107 -13.81 -10.84 -8.07
N GLY A 108 -13.84 -9.51 -8.02
CA GLY A 108 -14.32 -8.71 -9.15
C GLY A 108 -13.49 -8.93 -10.41
N ARG A 109 -13.99 -8.46 -11.55
CA ARG A 109 -13.28 -8.60 -12.83
C ARG A 109 -12.00 -7.76 -12.84
N TYR A 110 -10.86 -8.41 -13.10
CA TYR A 110 -9.61 -7.70 -13.36
C TYR A 110 -9.72 -6.86 -14.62
N VAL A 111 -9.13 -5.68 -14.59
CA VAL A 111 -9.00 -4.77 -15.74
C VAL A 111 -7.53 -4.42 -15.88
N GLU A 112 -6.96 -4.66 -17.05
CA GLU A 112 -5.56 -4.33 -17.32
C GLU A 112 -5.38 -2.80 -17.38
N PRO A 113 -4.19 -2.27 -17.03
CA PRO A 113 -3.95 -0.83 -17.06
C PRO A 113 -4.32 -0.12 -18.36
N GLY A 114 -4.05 -0.75 -19.51
CA GLY A 114 -4.39 -0.20 -20.83
C GLY A 114 -5.89 -0.01 -21.08
N ASP A 115 -6.73 -0.84 -20.44
CA ASP A 115 -8.20 -0.76 -20.57
C ASP A 115 -8.84 0.08 -19.44
N TRP A 116 -8.06 0.42 -18.41
CA TRP A 116 -8.57 1.07 -17.20
C TRP A 116 -9.21 2.42 -17.49
N ASN A 117 -8.54 3.26 -18.29
CA ASN A 117 -9.04 4.60 -18.61
C ASN A 117 -10.41 4.58 -19.29
N ALA A 118 -10.62 3.65 -20.22
CA ALA A 118 -11.90 3.51 -20.92
C ALA A 118 -13.02 3.12 -19.95
N LEU A 119 -12.75 2.22 -19.00
CA LEU A 119 -13.71 1.83 -17.98
C LEU A 119 -14.05 3.02 -17.06
N ILE A 120 -13.05 3.68 -16.49
CA ILE A 120 -13.29 4.72 -15.49
C ILE A 120 -13.84 6.03 -16.08
N SER A 121 -13.74 6.20 -17.40
CA SER A 121 -14.38 7.32 -18.12
C SER A 121 -15.85 7.07 -18.47
N ALA A 122 -16.34 5.83 -18.32
CA ALA A 122 -17.71 5.49 -18.67
C ALA A 122 -18.70 6.13 -17.68
N PRO A 123 -19.77 6.79 -18.15
CA PRO A 123 -20.67 7.59 -17.30
C PRO A 123 -21.48 6.74 -16.31
N ASP A 124 -21.60 5.43 -16.55
CA ASP A 124 -22.27 4.46 -15.71
C ASP A 124 -21.33 3.73 -14.73
N VAL A 125 -20.05 4.12 -14.68
CA VAL A 125 -19.07 3.57 -13.75
C VAL A 125 -18.84 4.53 -12.59
N ALA A 126 -18.91 4.02 -11.36
CA ALA A 126 -18.44 4.70 -10.17
C ALA A 126 -17.05 4.17 -9.82
N VAL A 127 -16.08 5.08 -9.73
CA VAL A 127 -14.69 4.74 -9.42
C VAL A 127 -14.47 5.03 -7.93
N ILE A 128 -13.99 4.05 -7.18
CA ILE A 128 -13.83 4.17 -5.72
C ILE A 128 -12.38 3.87 -5.34
N ASP A 129 -11.77 4.82 -4.64
CA ASP A 129 -10.43 4.66 -4.06
C ASP A 129 -10.54 3.87 -2.75
N THR A 130 -9.93 2.68 -2.69
CA THR A 130 -10.01 1.83 -1.47
C THR A 130 -8.84 2.09 -0.51
N ARG A 131 -8.08 3.16 -0.76
CA ARG A 131 -6.95 3.56 0.08
C ARG A 131 -7.42 4.39 1.28
N ASN A 132 -6.51 4.58 2.24
CA ASN A 132 -6.78 5.43 3.39
C ASN A 132 -6.72 6.91 2.98
N ASP A 133 -7.39 7.77 3.74
CA ASP A 133 -7.47 9.22 3.53
C ASP A 133 -6.12 9.88 3.22
N TYR A 134 -5.06 9.55 3.95
CA TYR A 134 -3.72 10.12 3.75
C TYR A 134 -3.06 9.69 2.44
N GLU A 135 -3.47 8.58 1.85
CA GLU A 135 -2.97 8.10 0.55
C GLU A 135 -3.70 8.79 -0.60
N VAL A 136 -5.02 9.05 -0.44
CA VAL A 136 -5.85 9.74 -1.43
C VAL A 136 -5.43 11.20 -1.58
N GLN A 137 -5.08 11.85 -0.47
CA GLN A 137 -4.73 13.26 -0.42
C GLN A 137 -3.50 13.66 -1.25
N ILE A 138 -2.60 12.72 -1.55
CA ILE A 138 -1.42 13.02 -2.36
C ILE A 138 -1.58 12.66 -3.83
N GLY A 139 -2.66 11.97 -4.18
CA GLY A 139 -2.99 11.65 -5.56
C GLY A 139 -4.05 10.58 -5.66
N THR A 140 -4.89 10.65 -6.69
CA THR A 140 -5.98 9.71 -6.98
C THR A 140 -6.36 9.78 -8.46
N PHE A 141 -7.23 8.88 -8.93
CA PHE A 141 -7.77 8.97 -10.29
C PHE A 141 -8.81 10.10 -10.39
N ALA A 142 -8.80 10.80 -11.53
CA ALA A 142 -9.77 11.85 -11.82
C ALA A 142 -11.21 11.36 -11.63
N GLY A 143 -12.01 12.06 -10.82
CA GLY A 143 -13.41 11.70 -10.55
C GLY A 143 -13.61 10.51 -9.62
N ALA A 144 -12.56 9.94 -9.03
CA ALA A 144 -12.68 8.87 -8.05
C ALA A 144 -13.35 9.37 -6.75
N VAL A 145 -14.21 8.53 -6.19
CA VAL A 145 -14.82 8.75 -4.88
C VAL A 145 -13.82 8.38 -3.81
N ASP A 146 -13.53 9.35 -2.92
CA ASP A 146 -12.79 9.14 -1.68
C ASP A 146 -13.76 8.72 -0.55
N PRO A 147 -13.61 7.52 0.02
CA PRO A 147 -14.37 7.10 1.18
C PRO A 147 -14.09 7.90 2.46
N GLY A 148 -12.95 8.59 2.54
CA GLY A 148 -12.51 9.29 3.75
C GLY A 148 -12.13 8.34 4.89
N THR A 149 -11.83 7.06 4.58
CA THR A 149 -11.53 6.06 5.61
C THR A 149 -10.13 6.21 6.18
N ALA A 150 -10.00 6.23 7.50
CA ALA A 150 -8.69 6.25 8.17
C ALA A 150 -7.96 4.89 8.06
N SER A 151 -8.74 3.80 7.93
CA SER A 151 -8.24 2.45 7.76
C SER A 151 -9.13 1.66 6.80
N PHE A 152 -8.54 0.76 6.01
CA PHE A 152 -9.27 -0.13 5.11
C PHE A 152 -10.35 -0.98 5.80
N ARG A 153 -10.23 -1.22 7.11
CA ARG A 153 -11.26 -1.90 7.91
C ARG A 153 -12.59 -1.16 7.99
N ASP A 154 -12.57 0.16 7.74
CA ASP A 154 -13.73 1.04 7.82
C ASP A 154 -14.50 1.03 6.48
N PHE A 155 -13.89 0.52 5.40
CA PHE A 155 -14.48 0.45 4.07
C PHE A 155 -15.83 -0.29 4.02
N PRO A 156 -16.01 -1.47 4.67
CA PRO A 156 -17.30 -2.16 4.67
C PRO A 156 -18.44 -1.34 5.27
N ALA A 157 -18.18 -0.61 6.36
CA ALA A 157 -19.18 0.25 6.99
C ALA A 157 -19.52 1.43 6.08
N TRP A 158 -18.49 2.11 5.55
CA TRP A 158 -18.68 3.17 4.58
C TRP A 158 -19.50 2.72 3.37
N TRP A 159 -19.20 1.55 2.80
CA TRP A 159 -19.93 1.02 1.66
C TRP A 159 -21.41 0.87 1.97
N ARG A 160 -21.77 0.21 3.08
CA ARG A 160 -23.18 -0.01 3.46
C ARG A 160 -23.94 1.29 3.68
N GLU A 161 -23.30 2.29 4.27
CA GLU A 161 -23.90 3.63 4.45
C GLU A 161 -24.10 4.37 3.13
N ASN A 162 -23.26 4.11 2.12
CA ASN A 162 -23.20 4.87 0.87
C ASN A 162 -23.71 4.11 -0.36
N ALA A 163 -24.05 2.82 -0.24
CA ALA A 163 -24.41 1.95 -1.37
C ALA A 163 -25.56 2.53 -2.22
N HIS A 164 -26.52 3.20 -1.57
CA HIS A 164 -27.64 3.87 -2.23
C HIS A 164 -27.22 4.91 -3.28
N ARG A 165 -26.03 5.53 -3.13
CA ARG A 165 -25.47 6.52 -4.06
C ARG A 165 -24.99 5.90 -5.37
N PHE A 166 -24.76 4.59 -5.37
CA PHE A 166 -24.20 3.84 -6.49
C PHE A 166 -25.24 2.95 -7.20
N HIS A 167 -26.52 3.20 -6.96
CA HIS A 167 -27.60 2.48 -7.62
C HIS A 167 -27.47 2.58 -9.15
N ASN A 168 -27.62 1.45 -9.85
CA ASN A 168 -27.42 1.32 -11.31
C ASN A 168 -26.03 1.71 -11.82
N LYS A 169 -25.01 1.74 -10.96
CA LYS A 169 -23.61 1.94 -11.37
C LYS A 169 -22.86 0.63 -11.37
N ARG A 170 -21.97 0.48 -12.35
CA ARG A 170 -20.86 -0.48 -12.29
C ARG A 170 -19.79 0.08 -11.35
N ILE A 171 -19.12 -0.76 -10.58
CA ILE A 171 -18.14 -0.30 -9.59
C ILE A 171 -16.73 -0.65 -10.04
N ALA A 172 -15.86 0.34 -10.16
CA ALA A 172 -14.43 0.16 -10.44
C ALA A 172 -13.61 0.56 -9.21
N MET A 173 -12.83 -0.37 -8.65
CA MET A 173 -12.01 -0.11 -7.46
C MET A 173 -10.51 -0.21 -7.75
N PHE A 174 -9.73 0.59 -7.03
CA PHE A 174 -8.28 0.54 -7.13
C PHE A 174 -7.63 0.80 -5.77
N CYS A 175 -6.36 0.40 -5.66
CA CYS A 175 -5.45 0.74 -4.58
C CYS A 175 -4.01 0.70 -5.10
N THR A 176 -3.01 0.92 -4.24
CA THR A 176 -1.60 1.01 -4.62
C THR A 176 -1.13 -0.20 -5.43
N GLY A 177 -1.28 -1.41 -4.89
CA GLY A 177 -0.72 -2.63 -5.48
C GLY A 177 -1.75 -3.68 -5.91
N GLY A 178 -3.04 -3.47 -5.66
CA GLY A 178 -4.15 -4.38 -5.99
C GLY A 178 -4.73 -5.15 -4.79
N ILE A 179 -3.94 -5.46 -3.75
CA ILE A 179 -4.34 -6.38 -2.67
C ILE A 179 -5.63 -6.01 -1.92
N ARG A 180 -5.93 -4.71 -1.71
CA ARG A 180 -7.19 -4.30 -1.06
C ARG A 180 -8.40 -4.60 -1.95
N CYS A 181 -8.22 -4.45 -3.26
CA CYS A 181 -9.28 -4.68 -4.24
C CYS A 181 -9.65 -6.15 -4.35
N GLU A 182 -8.71 -7.06 -4.11
CA GLU A 182 -9.00 -8.50 -4.00
C GLU A 182 -10.07 -8.76 -2.94
N LYS A 183 -9.95 -8.11 -1.77
CA LYS A 183 -10.93 -8.22 -0.68
C LYS A 183 -12.18 -7.38 -0.91
N SER A 184 -12.02 -6.11 -1.29
CA SER A 184 -13.17 -5.20 -1.40
C SER A 184 -14.11 -5.59 -2.54
N THR A 185 -13.58 -6.12 -3.65
CA THR A 185 -14.44 -6.58 -4.76
C THR A 185 -15.20 -7.86 -4.39
N ASN A 186 -14.55 -8.83 -3.74
CA ASN A 186 -15.23 -10.01 -3.21
C ASN A 186 -16.32 -9.62 -2.20
N PHE A 187 -16.03 -8.67 -1.32
CA PHE A 187 -17.01 -8.11 -0.38
C PHE A 187 -18.22 -7.49 -1.10
N LEU A 188 -18.01 -6.62 -2.10
CA LEU A 188 -19.12 -6.00 -2.85
C LEU A 188 -19.95 -7.02 -3.63
N LEU A 189 -19.33 -8.07 -4.19
CA LEU A 189 -20.06 -9.18 -4.81
C LEU A 189 -20.97 -9.88 -3.78
N GLY A 190 -20.47 -10.11 -2.55
CA GLY A 190 -21.25 -10.65 -1.43
C GLY A 190 -22.38 -9.74 -0.95
N GLU A 191 -22.21 -8.42 -1.08
CA GLU A 191 -23.26 -7.42 -0.81
C GLU A 191 -24.27 -7.28 -1.99
N GLY A 192 -24.14 -8.11 -3.04
CA GLY A 192 -25.09 -8.18 -4.15
C GLY A 192 -24.83 -7.21 -5.29
N VAL A 193 -23.64 -6.58 -5.35
CA VAL A 193 -23.26 -5.72 -6.49
C VAL A 193 -22.90 -6.61 -7.69
N PRO A 194 -23.62 -6.55 -8.82
CA PRO A 194 -23.46 -7.51 -9.91
C PRO A 194 -22.19 -7.30 -10.74
N GLU A 195 -21.75 -6.05 -10.87
CA GLU A 195 -20.65 -5.65 -11.75
C GLU A 195 -19.60 -4.86 -11.00
N VAL A 196 -18.61 -5.60 -10.50
CA VAL A 196 -17.47 -5.06 -9.76
C VAL A 196 -16.19 -5.36 -10.51
N PHE A 197 -15.38 -4.34 -10.72
CA PHE A 197 -14.11 -4.37 -11.44
C PHE A 197 -13.00 -3.86 -10.53
N HIS A 198 -11.77 -4.28 -10.80
CA HIS A 198 -10.62 -3.64 -10.19
C HIS A 198 -9.36 -3.63 -11.06
N LEU A 199 -8.53 -2.62 -10.82
CA LEU A 199 -7.29 -2.40 -11.55
C LEU A 199 -6.28 -3.49 -11.23
N LYS A 200 -5.96 -4.33 -12.22
CA LYS A 200 -4.96 -5.39 -12.08
C LYS A 200 -3.58 -4.77 -11.86
N GLY A 201 -2.90 -5.23 -10.81
CA GLY A 201 -1.61 -4.68 -10.43
C GLY A 201 -1.66 -3.35 -9.67
N GLY A 202 -2.84 -2.73 -9.56
CA GLY A 202 -3.05 -1.46 -8.87
C GLY A 202 -2.41 -0.25 -9.56
N ILE A 203 -2.40 0.88 -8.85
CA ILE A 203 -1.85 2.16 -9.33
C ILE A 203 -0.39 2.00 -9.79
N LEU A 204 0.42 1.19 -9.11
CA LEU A 204 1.82 1.01 -9.50
C LEU A 204 1.97 0.46 -10.92
N LYS A 205 1.20 -0.58 -11.28
CA LYS A 205 1.23 -1.14 -12.64
C LYS A 205 0.70 -0.14 -13.67
N TYR A 206 -0.31 0.65 -13.29
CA TYR A 206 -0.80 1.73 -14.15
C TYR A 206 0.24 2.81 -14.43
N LEU A 207 0.95 3.28 -13.40
CA LEU A 207 2.01 4.29 -13.56
C LEU A 207 3.23 3.78 -14.32
N GLU A 208 3.42 2.46 -14.38
CA GLU A 208 4.46 1.79 -15.15
C GLU A 208 4.09 1.66 -16.64
N GLU A 209 2.86 1.25 -16.94
CA GLU A 209 2.45 0.86 -18.30
C GLU A 209 1.74 1.97 -19.08
N VAL A 210 0.99 2.84 -18.41
CA VAL A 210 0.19 3.88 -19.08
C VAL A 210 1.02 5.15 -19.25
N PRO A 211 1.17 5.65 -20.49
CA PRO A 211 1.90 6.88 -20.75
C PRO A 211 1.31 8.08 -19.99
N GLU A 212 2.18 8.95 -19.50
CA GLU A 212 1.80 10.11 -18.67
C GLU A 212 0.81 11.04 -19.39
N GLN A 213 0.95 11.23 -20.70
CA GLN A 213 0.05 12.07 -21.49
C GLN A 213 -1.39 11.53 -21.62
N ASP A 214 -1.56 10.21 -21.46
CA ASP A 214 -2.85 9.54 -21.54
C ASP A 214 -3.42 9.25 -20.14
N SER A 215 -2.71 9.67 -19.10
CA SER A 215 -3.01 9.31 -17.72
C SER A 215 -4.22 10.07 -17.17
N LEU A 216 -5.08 9.33 -16.45
CA LEU A 216 -6.14 9.89 -15.61
C LEU A 216 -5.73 9.96 -14.13
N TRP A 217 -4.51 9.56 -13.80
CA TRP A 217 -3.95 9.69 -12.46
C TRP A 217 -3.53 11.15 -12.18
N GLN A 218 -3.87 11.67 -11.01
CA GLN A 218 -3.52 13.02 -10.58
C GLN A 218 -2.67 12.93 -9.31
N GLY A 219 -1.53 13.65 -9.26
CA GLY A 219 -0.62 13.65 -8.12
C GLY A 219 0.33 12.45 -8.08
N GLU A 220 0.70 12.00 -6.89
CA GLU A 220 1.66 10.91 -6.68
C GLU A 220 1.03 9.74 -5.91
N CYS A 221 1.51 8.53 -6.13
CA CYS A 221 1.01 7.31 -5.48
C CYS A 221 1.76 7.02 -4.19
N PHE A 222 1.07 7.03 -3.05
CA PHE A 222 1.67 6.71 -1.74
C PHE A 222 2.23 5.28 -1.69
N VAL A 223 3.43 5.14 -1.09
CA VAL A 223 4.08 3.85 -0.82
C VAL A 223 4.56 3.75 0.63
N PHE A 224 4.52 2.54 1.18
CA PHE A 224 4.72 2.25 2.61
C PHE A 224 6.20 2.10 2.99
N ASP A 225 7.05 2.97 2.46
CA ASP A 225 8.49 2.97 2.72
C ASP A 225 9.08 4.40 2.70
N LYS A 226 10.39 4.54 2.88
CA LYS A 226 11.02 5.87 2.99
C LYS A 226 10.93 6.72 1.72
N ARG A 227 10.53 6.16 0.57
CA ARG A 227 10.28 6.94 -0.65
C ARG A 227 9.00 7.75 -0.56
N VAL A 228 8.07 7.35 0.31
CA VAL A 228 6.78 8.02 0.59
C VAL A 228 5.78 7.99 -0.58
N SER A 229 6.24 8.27 -1.78
CA SER A 229 5.42 8.33 -2.98
C SER A 229 6.19 7.96 -4.24
N LEU A 230 5.46 7.56 -5.28
CA LEU A 230 5.97 7.30 -6.63
C LEU A 230 5.08 8.00 -7.68
N GLY A 231 5.69 8.57 -8.71
CA GLY A 231 5.00 9.12 -9.88
C GLY A 231 5.05 8.20 -11.11
N HIS A 232 4.73 8.75 -12.28
CA HIS A 232 4.82 8.04 -13.56
C HIS A 232 6.22 7.47 -13.82
N GLY A 233 6.28 6.27 -14.40
CA GLY A 233 7.52 5.51 -14.56
C GLY A 233 8.09 4.97 -13.25
N LEU A 234 7.26 4.89 -12.19
CA LEU A 234 7.65 4.46 -10.84
C LEU A 234 8.84 5.26 -10.26
N ARG A 235 8.96 6.52 -10.66
CA ARG A 235 9.99 7.45 -10.17
C ARG A 235 9.64 7.90 -8.75
N PRO A 236 10.61 7.98 -7.82
CA PRO A 236 10.39 8.60 -6.51
C PRO A 236 9.79 10.01 -6.66
N GLY A 237 8.75 10.28 -5.86
CA GLY A 237 8.16 11.60 -5.75
C GLY A 237 8.86 12.47 -4.70
N ASP A 238 8.31 13.67 -4.48
CA ASP A 238 8.92 14.68 -3.60
C ASP A 238 8.28 14.74 -2.20
N HIS A 239 7.28 13.90 -1.92
CA HIS A 239 6.63 13.87 -0.62
C HIS A 239 7.56 13.33 0.46
N VAL A 240 7.40 13.87 1.67
CA VAL A 240 8.08 13.36 2.87
C VAL A 240 7.06 12.97 3.93
N LEU A 241 7.41 12.07 4.85
CA LEU A 241 6.53 11.72 5.96
C LEU A 241 6.71 12.68 7.13
N CYS A 242 5.60 13.18 7.66
CA CYS A 242 5.62 13.75 9.01
C CYS A 242 6.01 12.66 10.02
N HIS A 243 7.11 12.86 10.73
CA HIS A 243 7.60 11.88 11.72
C HIS A 243 6.70 11.76 12.96
N ALA A 244 5.79 12.71 13.18
CA ALA A 244 4.79 12.65 14.25
C ALA A 244 3.54 11.87 13.81
N CYS A 245 2.75 12.43 12.87
CA CYS A 245 1.48 11.83 12.47
C CYS A 245 1.57 10.80 11.35
N ARG A 246 2.75 10.61 10.75
CA ARG A 246 2.97 9.64 9.65
C ARG A 246 2.17 9.91 8.38
N ARG A 247 1.56 11.09 8.25
CA ARG A 247 0.92 11.55 7.01
C ARG A 247 1.99 12.14 6.06
N PRO A 248 1.82 11.96 4.74
CA PRO A 248 2.71 12.60 3.77
C PRO A 248 2.52 14.12 3.77
N LEU A 249 3.60 14.83 3.46
CA LEU A 249 3.69 16.28 3.35
C LEU A 249 4.23 16.60 1.96
N ALA A 250 3.56 17.53 1.27
CA ALA A 250 4.06 18.08 0.02
C ALA A 250 5.31 18.94 0.30
N PRO A 251 6.17 19.19 -0.71
CA PRO A 251 7.41 19.94 -0.51
C PRO A 251 7.24 21.28 0.23
N GLY A 252 6.23 22.07 -0.15
CA GLY A 252 5.93 23.39 0.44
C GLY A 252 5.26 23.35 1.82
N ASP A 253 4.80 22.18 2.27
CA ASP A 253 4.19 22.07 3.61
C ASP A 253 5.20 22.22 4.75
N ARG A 254 6.49 22.05 4.43
CA ARG A 254 7.60 22.23 5.38
C ARG A 254 7.95 23.69 5.63
N ASP A 255 7.49 24.60 4.77
CA ASP A 255 7.71 26.04 4.92
C ASP A 255 6.65 26.70 5.81
N ARG A 256 5.62 25.94 6.21
CA ARG A 256 4.53 26.41 7.07
C ARG A 256 5.01 26.59 8.53
N PRO A 257 4.50 27.59 9.26
CA PRO A 257 4.95 27.89 10.63
C PRO A 257 4.70 26.78 11.65
N GLU A 258 3.72 25.89 11.40
CA GLU A 258 3.41 24.75 12.26
C GLU A 258 4.36 23.57 12.07
N TYR A 259 5.20 23.60 11.03
CA TYR A 259 6.15 22.54 10.75
C TYR A 259 7.36 22.61 11.68
N GLU A 260 7.58 21.53 12.41
CA GLU A 260 8.80 21.30 13.15
C GLU A 260 9.28 19.88 12.81
N GLU A 261 10.44 19.78 12.17
CA GLU A 261 10.98 18.50 11.71
C GLU A 261 11.06 17.50 12.86
N GLY A 262 10.45 16.32 12.68
CA GLY A 262 10.40 15.29 13.71
C GLY A 262 9.18 15.33 14.62
N VAL A 263 8.45 16.46 14.67
CA VAL A 263 7.60 16.86 15.81
C VAL A 263 6.18 17.22 15.43
N SER A 264 5.99 18.06 14.41
CA SER A 264 4.66 18.51 13.99
C SER A 264 4.63 18.94 12.53
N CYS A 265 3.43 19.01 11.98
CA CYS A 265 3.12 19.58 10.69
C CYS A 265 1.79 20.32 10.78
N HIS A 266 1.43 21.09 9.75
CA HIS A 266 0.18 21.83 9.67
C HIS A 266 -1.10 20.97 9.88
N ARG A 267 -1.01 19.65 9.68
CA ARG A 267 -2.14 18.72 9.83
C ARG A 267 -2.29 18.12 11.22
N CYS A 268 -1.20 18.06 11.99
CA CYS A 268 -1.21 17.47 13.33
C CYS A 268 -0.81 18.45 14.42
N ALA A 269 -0.68 19.73 14.07
CA ALA A 269 -0.34 20.80 14.98
C ALA A 269 -1.26 20.80 16.21
N GLY A 270 -2.55 20.53 16.04
CA GLY A 270 -3.52 20.44 17.15
C GLY A 270 -3.77 19.04 17.72
N GLU A 271 -3.14 17.98 17.21
CA GLU A 271 -3.51 16.59 17.55
C GLU A 271 -2.76 16.02 18.75
N TYR A 272 -1.57 16.56 19.06
CA TYR A 272 -0.66 16.00 20.06
C TYR A 272 -0.44 16.94 21.24
N SER A 273 -0.31 16.35 22.43
CA SER A 273 0.01 17.09 23.65
C SER A 273 1.45 17.63 23.64
N ASP A 274 1.75 18.59 24.51
CA ASP A 274 3.13 19.08 24.67
C ASP A 274 4.11 18.00 25.13
N ALA A 275 3.63 17.04 25.94
CA ALA A 275 4.42 15.89 26.36
C ALA A 275 4.76 14.96 25.16
N ASP A 276 3.80 14.74 24.26
CA ASP A 276 4.04 13.99 23.02
C ASP A 276 5.06 14.71 22.14
N ARG A 277 4.91 16.03 21.95
CA ARG A 277 5.85 16.85 21.16
C ARG A 277 7.26 16.84 21.75
N ALA A 278 7.40 16.89 23.08
CA ALA A 278 8.70 16.77 23.74
C ALA A 278 9.36 15.40 23.45
N ARG A 279 8.60 14.31 23.55
CA ARG A 279 9.07 12.96 23.19
C ARG A 279 9.48 12.87 21.71
N PHE A 280 8.73 13.50 20.82
CA PHE A 280 9.04 13.53 19.39
C PHE A 280 10.33 14.31 19.09
N ARG A 281 10.54 15.45 19.76
CA ARG A 281 11.79 16.22 19.69
C ARG A 281 12.99 15.39 20.13
N GLU A 282 12.86 14.67 21.24
CA GLU A 282 13.95 13.83 21.75
C GLU A 282 14.31 12.73 20.76
N ARG A 283 13.30 12.03 20.22
CA ARG A 283 13.51 11.05 19.14
C ARG A 283 14.21 11.65 17.93
N GLN A 284 13.83 12.87 17.51
CA GLN A 284 14.47 13.53 16.38
C GLN A 284 15.94 13.90 16.69
N ARG A 285 16.26 14.32 17.92
CA ARG A 285 17.65 14.58 18.34
C ARG A 285 18.49 13.32 18.24
N GLN A 286 17.97 12.17 18.69
CA GLN A 286 18.66 10.87 18.61
C GLN A 286 18.90 10.45 17.16
N VAL A 287 17.90 10.61 16.29
CA VAL A 287 18.04 10.38 14.83
C VAL A 287 19.15 11.25 14.24
N ARG A 288 19.18 12.55 14.55
CA ARG A 288 20.21 13.48 14.05
C ARG A 288 21.62 13.15 14.55
N ARG A 289 21.75 12.56 15.74
CA ARG A 289 23.03 12.11 16.31
C ARG A 289 23.52 10.77 15.73
N GLY A 290 22.74 10.14 14.87
CA GLY A 290 23.05 8.80 14.36
C GLY A 290 22.97 7.71 15.42
N GLU A 291 22.30 7.98 16.54
CA GLU A 291 22.04 6.98 17.58
C GLU A 291 21.01 5.98 17.03
N CYS A 292 21.48 4.88 16.44
CA CYS A 292 20.63 3.80 15.96
C CYS A 292 19.86 3.18 17.13
N PHE A 293 18.54 3.31 17.13
CA PHE A 293 17.73 2.57 18.08
C PHE A 293 17.64 1.07 17.73
N GLY A 294 17.89 0.24 18.75
CA GLY A 294 17.25 -1.07 18.86
C GLY A 294 15.79 -0.88 19.25
N GLU A 295 14.88 -0.90 18.28
CA GLU A 295 13.43 -0.81 18.55
C GLU A 295 12.80 -2.21 18.50
N GLY A 296 11.93 -2.52 19.46
CA GLY A 296 11.23 -3.81 19.61
C GLY A 296 10.45 -4.33 18.39
#